data_AF-A0A453M837-F1
#
_entry.id   AF-A0A453M837-F1
#
_cell.length_a   1.000
_cell.length_b   1.000
_cell.length_c   1.000
_cell.angle_alpha   90.00
_cell.angle_beta   90.00
_cell.angle_gamma   90.00
#
_symmetry.space_group_name_H-M   'P 1'
#
loop_
_entity.id
_entity.type
_entity.pdbx_description
1 polymer ?
#
loop_
_entity_poly.entity_id
_entity_poly.type
_entity_poly.pdbx_seq_one_letter_code
_entity_poly.pdbx_strand_id
1 'polypeptide(L)'
;ILLPRADASSLSDYRPISLIHLIAKLFAKVLSLRLAPRLGELVSVNQSTFIAGRSVHDNFLLVQQTARVLHNIKAPCVLLKLDIA
;
A
#
# COMPACT_ATOMS: atom_id res chain seq x y z
N ILE A 1 8.52 20.29 6.34
CA ILE A 1 8.84 19.94 7.76
C ILE A 1 9.35 18.51 7.82
N LEU A 2 10.19 18.18 8.80
CA LEU A 2 10.68 16.82 9.02
C LEU A 2 9.87 16.17 10.15
N LEU A 3 9.33 14.96 9.94
CA LEU A 3 8.71 14.19 11.00
C LEU A 3 9.60 13.01 11.40
N PRO A 4 9.88 12.81 12.69
CA PRO A 4 10.66 11.65 13.15
C PRO A 4 9.88 10.35 12.90
N ARG A 5 10.61 9.27 12.58
CA ARG A 5 10.14 7.89 12.78
C ARG A 5 10.15 7.55 14.28
N ALA A 6 9.44 6.50 14.68
CA ALA A 6 9.26 6.14 16.10
C ALA A 6 10.58 6.01 16.88
N ASP A 7 11.63 5.52 16.22
CA ASP A 7 12.95 5.26 16.81
C ASP A 7 14.04 6.13 16.17
N ALA A 8 13.73 7.39 15.86
CA ALA A 8 14.65 8.27 15.13
C ALA A 8 15.89 8.63 15.97
N SER A 9 17.07 8.28 15.47
CA SER A 9 18.37 8.56 16.11
C SER A 9 19.30 9.36 15.21
N SER A 10 19.08 9.32 13.89
CA SER A 10 19.87 9.99 12.86
C SER A 10 18.99 10.88 11.97
N LEU A 11 19.59 11.86 11.30
CA LEU A 11 18.85 12.78 10.41
C LEU A 11 18.14 12.04 9.25
N SER A 12 18.68 10.90 8.82
CA SER A 12 18.07 10.00 7.82
C SER A 12 16.78 9.33 8.29
N ASP A 13 16.50 9.28 9.59
CA ASP A 13 15.29 8.67 10.14
C ASP A 13 14.08 9.60 10.08
N TYR A 14 14.28 10.84 9.64
CA TYR A 14 13.22 11.82 9.51
C TYR A 14 12.59 11.76 8.11
N ARG A 15 11.26 11.72 8.07
CA ARG A 15 10.50 11.78 6.82
C ARG A 15 10.23 13.23 6.45
N PRO A 16 10.66 13.70 5.27
CA PRO A 16 10.28 15.02 4.79
C PRO A 16 8.81 15.05 4.41
N ILE A 17 8.08 16.00 4.97
CA ILE A 17 6.75 16.40 4.52
C ILE A 17 6.89 17.68 3.72
N SER A 18 6.52 17.57 2.46
CA SER A 18 6.30 18.71 1.58
C SER A 18 5.10 19.52 2.06
N LEU A 19 5.35 20.76 2.48
CA LEU A 19 4.31 21.76 2.70
C LEU A 19 3.88 22.31 1.33
N ILE A 20 3.17 21.48 0.56
CA ILE A 20 2.56 21.91 -0.69
C ILE A 20 1.55 23.03 -0.41
N HIS A 21 1.58 24.10 -1.21
CA HIS A 21 0.63 25.20 -1.16
C HIS A 21 -0.81 24.68 -1.24
N LEU A 22 -1.74 25.34 -0.54
CA LEU A 22 -3.16 24.96 -0.42
C LEU A 22 -3.80 24.57 -1.77
N ILE A 23 -3.48 25.32 -2.82
CA ILE A 23 -3.98 25.11 -4.19
C ILE A 23 -3.58 23.73 -4.73
N ALA A 24 -2.33 23.31 -4.58
CA ALA A 24 -1.87 22.00 -5.04
C ALA A 24 -2.58 20.86 -4.30
N LYS A 25 -2.82 21.02 -2.99
CA LYS A 25 -3.61 20.05 -2.20
C LYS A 25 -5.06 19.97 -2.67
N LEU A 26 -5.66 21.11 -3.04
CA LEU A 26 -7.02 21.15 -3.58
C LEU A 26 -7.12 20.37 -4.89
N PHE A 27 -6.21 20.62 -5.84
CA PHE A 27 -6.16 19.88 -7.10
C PHE A 27 -5.97 18.38 -6.88
N ALA A 28 -5.01 17.99 -6.03
CA ALA A 28 -4.80 16.58 -5.68
C ALA A 28 -6.07 15.95 -5.07
N LYS A 29 -6.77 16.67 -4.20
CA LYS A 29 -8.02 16.19 -3.60
C LYS A 29 -9.12 16.01 -4.65
N VAL A 30 -9.34 16.99 -5.52
CA VAL A 30 -10.34 16.90 -6.59
C VAL A 30 -10.05 15.71 -7.51
N LEU A 31 -8.78 15.52 -7.89
CA LEU A 31 -8.37 14.39 -8.71
C LEU A 31 -8.63 13.05 -8.00
N SER A 32 -8.26 12.94 -6.72
CA SER A 32 -8.47 11.72 -5.94
C SER A 32 -9.95 11.35 -5.82
N LEU A 33 -10.83 12.34 -5.63
CA LEU A 33 -12.28 12.13 -5.55
C LEU A 33 -12.87 11.67 -6.88
N ARG A 34 -12.37 12.19 -8.01
CA ARG A 34 -12.82 11.78 -9.34
C ARG A 34 -12.32 10.39 -9.72
N LEU A 35 -11.13 10.01 -9.25
CA LEU A 35 -10.50 8.73 -9.57
C LEU A 35 -11.02 7.59 -8.68
N ALA A 36 -11.36 7.87 -7.43
CA ALA A 36 -11.85 6.88 -6.46
C ALA A 36 -12.92 5.91 -7.01
N PRO A 37 -14.01 6.36 -7.67
CA PRO A 37 -15.05 5.43 -8.18
C PRO A 37 -14.56 4.56 -9.33
N ARG A 38 -13.52 4.97 -10.08
CA ARG A 38 -12.96 4.21 -11.20
C ARG A 38 -11.80 3.31 -10.82
N LEU A 39 -11.30 3.44 -9.60
CA LEU A 39 -10.10 2.75 -9.16
C LEU A 39 -10.29 1.22 -9.22
N GLY A 40 -11.51 0.73 -8.94
CA GLY A 40 -11.84 -0.69 -9.02
C GLY A 40 -11.70 -1.33 -10.40
N GLU A 41 -11.83 -0.54 -11.48
CA GLU A 41 -11.66 -0.98 -12.88
C GLU A 41 -10.21 -0.85 -13.36
N LEU A 42 -9.44 0.07 -12.76
CA LEU A 42 -8.08 0.41 -13.19
C LEU A 42 -7.00 -0.47 -12.53
N VAL A 43 -7.32 -1.08 -11.40
CA VAL A 43 -6.36 -1.84 -10.59
C VAL A 43 -6.80 -3.29 -10.41
N SER A 44 -5.83 -4.18 -10.29
CA SER A 44 -6.09 -5.59 -10.03
C SER A 44 -6.86 -5.79 -8.71
N VAL A 45 -7.67 -6.85 -8.64
CA VAL A 45 -8.40 -7.26 -7.43
C VAL A 45 -7.43 -7.53 -6.27
N ASN A 46 -6.23 -8.01 -6.57
CA ASN A 46 -5.19 -8.32 -5.59
C ASN A 46 -4.49 -7.06 -5.04
N GLN A 47 -4.86 -5.85 -5.46
CA GLN A 47 -4.40 -4.62 -4.85
C GLN A 47 -5.44 -4.15 -3.83
N SER A 48 -5.15 -4.29 -2.54
CA SER A 48 -6.11 -4.02 -1.45
C SER A 48 -5.82 -2.75 -0.65
N THR A 49 -4.70 -2.06 -0.90
CA THR A 49 -4.35 -0.82 -0.23
C THR A 49 -4.88 0.39 -0.97
N PHE A 50 -5.29 1.43 -0.23
CA PHE A 50 -5.71 2.74 -0.76
C PHE A 50 -6.96 2.74 -1.67
N ILE A 51 -7.77 1.68 -1.61
CA ILE A 51 -9.04 1.58 -2.33
C ILE A 51 -10.17 1.47 -1.31
N ALA A 52 -11.18 2.34 -1.45
CA ALA A 52 -12.33 2.29 -0.57
C ALA A 52 -13.03 0.93 -0.65
N GLY A 53 -13.34 0.34 0.51
CA GLY A 53 -14.02 -0.96 0.60
C GLY A 53 -13.12 -2.19 0.43
N ARG A 54 -11.80 -2.04 0.23
CA ARG A 54 -10.86 -3.16 0.24
C ARG A 54 -10.00 -3.15 1.51
N SER A 55 -9.72 -4.32 2.07
CA SER A 55 -8.89 -4.46 3.28
C SER A 55 -7.56 -5.14 2.98
N VAL A 56 -6.48 -4.65 3.59
CA VAL A 56 -5.17 -5.32 3.60
C VAL A 56 -5.26 -6.72 4.18
N HIS A 57 -6.18 -6.93 5.12
CA HIS A 57 -6.39 -8.22 5.75
C HIS A 57 -6.82 -9.32 4.77
N ASP A 58 -7.66 -8.98 3.79
CA ASP A 58 -8.17 -9.95 2.81
C ASP A 58 -7.02 -10.54 1.97
N ASN A 59 -6.10 -9.67 1.55
CA ASN A 59 -4.90 -10.08 0.83
C ASN A 59 -3.96 -10.92 1.70
N PHE A 60 -3.81 -10.55 2.98
CA PHE A 60 -3.00 -11.33 3.91
C PHE A 60 -3.57 -12.75 4.08
N LEU A 61 -4.88 -12.88 4.27
CA LEU A 61 -5.56 -14.18 4.36
C LEU A 61 -5.38 -14.99 3.09
N LEU A 62 -5.53 -14.37 1.91
CA LEU A 62 -5.31 -15.03 0.62
C LEU A 62 -3.90 -15.63 0.53
N VAL A 63 -2.87 -14.83 0.80
CA VAL A 63 -1.46 -15.30 0.76
C VAL A 63 -1.23 -16.43 1.77
N GLN A 64 -1.76 -16.29 2.99
CA GLN A 64 -1.62 -17.31 4.03
C GLN A 64 -2.28 -18.64 3.64
N GLN A 65 -3.48 -18.58 3.06
CA GLN A 65 -4.19 -19.76 2.58
C GLN A 65 -3.47 -20.42 1.40
N THR A 66 -3.03 -19.62 0.43
CA THR A 66 -2.26 -20.13 -0.72
C THR A 66 -0.97 -20.83 -0.25
N ALA A 67 -0.23 -20.24 0.69
CA ALA A 67 0.96 -20.85 1.25
C ALA A 67 0.67 -22.20 1.95
N ARG A 68 -0.43 -22.27 2.73
CA ARG A 68 -0.89 -23.52 3.36
C ARG A 68 -1.24 -24.59 2.33
N VAL A 69 -1.95 -24.23 1.26
CA VAL A 69 -2.32 -25.19 0.20
C VAL A 69 -1.08 -25.72 -0.50
N LEU A 70 -0.17 -24.84 -0.92
CA LEU A 70 1.08 -25.22 -1.59
C LEU A 70 1.94 -26.15 -0.71
N HIS A 71 2.00 -25.87 0.58
CA HIS A 71 2.66 -26.73 1.56
C HIS A 71 2.01 -28.12 1.65
N ASN A 72 0.68 -28.18 1.72
CA ASN A 72 -0.05 -29.45 1.84
C ASN A 72 0.11 -30.35 0.61
N ILE A 73 0.18 -29.78 -0.59
CA ILE A 73 0.40 -30.54 -1.83
C ILE A 73 1.89 -30.84 -2.08
N LYS A 74 2.78 -30.42 -1.18
CA LYS A 74 4.25 -30.53 -1.32
C LYS A 74 4.76 -29.97 -2.65
N ALA A 75 4.12 -28.91 -3.14
CA ALA A 75 4.55 -28.27 -4.37
C ALA A 75 5.87 -27.54 -4.11
N PRO A 76 6.91 -27.75 -4.95
CA PRO A 76 8.10 -26.93 -4.87
C PRO A 76 7.75 -25.48 -5.20
N CYS A 77 7.75 -24.61 -4.18
CA CYS A 77 7.37 -23.19 -4.32
C CYS A 77 8.29 -22.28 -3.51
N VAL A 78 8.44 -21.04 -3.98
CA VAL A 78 9.18 -19.97 -3.30
C VAL A 78 8.27 -18.74 -3.19
N LEU A 79 8.23 -18.13 -2.00
CA LEU A 79 7.52 -16.86 -1.77
C LEU A 79 8.52 -15.72 -1.80
N LEU A 80 8.29 -14.74 -2.69
CA LEU A 80 9.13 -13.57 -2.85
C LEU A 80 8.42 -12.35 -2.28
N LYS A 81 8.98 -11.78 -1.21
CA LYS A 81 8.56 -10.48 -0.69
C LYS A 81 9.39 -9.40 -1.38
N LEU A 82 8.74 -8.58 -2.18
CA LEU A 82 9.34 -7.46 -2.88
C LEU A 82 8.93 -6.16 -2.18
N ASP A 83 9.89 -5.25 -2.02
CA ASP A 83 9.65 -3.90 -1.49
C ASP A 83 10.28 -2.89 -2.45
N ILE A 84 9.62 -1.74 -2.62
CA ILE A 84 10.09 -0.66 -3.49
C ILE A 84 10.45 0.51 -2.57
N ALA A 85 11.71 0.92 -2.62
CA ALA A 85 12.26 2.03 -1.83
C ALA A 85 11.86 3.41 -2.41
#